data_AF-A0A2J8VPV4-F1
#
_entry.id   AF-A0A2J8VPV4-F1
#
_cell.length_a   1.000
_cell.length_b   1.000
_cell.length_c   1.000
_cell.angle_alpha   90.00
_cell.angle_beta   90.00
_cell.angle_gamma   90.00
#
_symmetry.space_group_name_H-M   'P 1'
#
loop_
_entity.id
_entity.type
_entity.pdbx_description
1 polymer ?
#
loop_
_entity_poly.entity_id
_entity_poly.type
_entity_poly.pdbx_seq_one_letter_code
_entity_poly.pdbx_strand_id
1 'polypeptide(L)'
;SRSGLYRSPSMPENLNRPRLKQVEKFKDNTIPDKVKKKYFSGQGKLRKGLRLKKTVSLCDINITQMLEEDSNHGHLIGDFSKVCALPTVSGKHQDLKYVDPETVSRFLEMVAALLSGKFQGLIEKFYVIDCRYPYEYLGGHIQGALNLYSQEELFNFFLKKPIIPLDTQKRIIIVFHCEFSSERGPRMCRSLREEDRSLNQYPALYYPELYILKGGYRDFFPEYMELCEPQSYCPMHHQDHQTELLRCRSQSKVQEG
;
A
#
# COMPACT_ATOMS: atom_id res chain seq x y z
N SER A 1 -31.87 -30.47 -52.39
CA SER A 1 -33.03 -30.36 -51.47
C SER A 1 -32.49 -30.16 -50.07
N ARG A 2 -32.67 -29.03 -49.36
CA ARG A 2 -33.82 -28.70 -48.46
C ARG A 2 -34.35 -29.97 -47.74
N SER A 3 -34.47 -30.06 -46.42
CA SER A 3 -34.46 -29.11 -45.27
C SER A 3 -34.00 -29.88 -44.00
N GLY A 4 -33.55 -29.33 -42.86
CA GLY A 4 -33.93 -28.11 -42.16
C GLY A 4 -35.07 -28.39 -41.15
N LEU A 5 -34.78 -28.47 -39.84
CA LEU A 5 -35.66 -28.15 -38.70
C LEU A 5 -34.95 -28.35 -37.34
N TYR A 6 -34.95 -27.31 -36.50
CA TYR A 6 -34.54 -27.36 -35.07
C TYR A 6 -35.74 -27.71 -34.17
N ARG A 7 -35.50 -28.36 -33.02
CA ARG A 7 -36.37 -28.28 -31.83
C ARG A 7 -35.55 -28.38 -30.54
N SER A 8 -35.90 -27.52 -29.58
CA SER A 8 -35.34 -27.48 -28.22
C SER A 8 -36.38 -27.96 -27.19
N PRO A 9 -35.92 -28.47 -26.03
CA PRO A 9 -36.62 -28.34 -24.75
C PRO A 9 -35.68 -27.69 -23.71
N SER A 10 -35.96 -26.46 -23.26
CA SER A 10 -36.72 -26.11 -22.04
C SER A 10 -35.91 -26.17 -20.73
N MET A 11 -35.66 -24.99 -20.15
CA MET A 11 -35.02 -24.78 -18.83
C MET A 11 -36.00 -25.03 -17.67
N PRO A 12 -35.52 -25.47 -16.48
CA PRO A 12 -36.24 -25.32 -15.22
C PRO A 12 -35.89 -24.01 -14.50
N GLU A 13 -36.79 -23.59 -13.61
CA GLU A 13 -36.83 -22.28 -12.96
C GLU A 13 -36.09 -22.25 -11.62
N ASN A 14 -35.63 -21.06 -11.20
CA ASN A 14 -35.93 -20.50 -9.87
C ASN A 14 -35.36 -19.06 -9.75
N LEU A 15 -36.27 -18.07 -9.76
CA LEU A 15 -35.95 -16.67 -9.48
C LEU A 15 -36.57 -16.28 -8.14
N ASN A 16 -35.75 -15.86 -7.17
CA ASN A 16 -36.24 -15.19 -5.97
C ASN A 16 -35.54 -13.84 -5.77
N ARG A 17 -36.29 -12.77 -6.04
CA ARG A 17 -35.91 -11.37 -5.78
C ARG A 17 -37.15 -10.58 -5.33
N PRO A 18 -37.19 -10.06 -4.10
CA PRO A 18 -38.21 -9.08 -3.71
C PRO A 18 -37.98 -7.74 -4.43
N ARG A 19 -39.06 -7.09 -4.86
CA ARG A 19 -39.03 -5.76 -5.51
C ARG A 19 -39.26 -4.62 -4.51
N LEU A 20 -38.74 -3.44 -4.86
CA LEU A 20 -39.10 -2.15 -4.27
C LEU A 20 -40.58 -1.79 -4.50
N LYS A 21 -41.21 -1.17 -3.48
CA LYS A 21 -42.38 -0.25 -3.47
C LYS A 21 -42.67 0.08 -1.98
N GLN A 22 -43.24 1.19 -1.55
CA GLN A 22 -43.35 2.58 -2.05
C GLN A 22 -43.75 3.44 -0.82
N VAL A 23 -43.49 4.75 -0.85
CA VAL A 23 -43.79 5.71 0.24
C VAL A 23 -45.31 5.88 0.47
N GLU A 24 -45.73 6.01 1.73
CA GLU A 24 -46.91 6.82 2.10
C GLU A 24 -46.74 7.51 3.47
N LYS A 25 -47.54 8.56 3.73
CA LYS A 25 -47.35 9.59 4.78
C LYS A 25 -48.51 9.62 5.80
N PHE A 26 -48.37 10.50 6.81
CA PHE A 26 -49.35 10.93 7.86
C PHE A 26 -49.25 10.18 9.21
N LYS A 27 -49.46 10.80 10.38
CA LYS A 27 -49.95 12.17 10.72
C LYS A 27 -49.40 12.65 12.08
N ASP A 28 -49.41 13.96 12.32
CA ASP A 28 -49.18 14.59 13.64
C ASP A 28 -50.17 14.16 14.72
N ASN A 29 -49.80 14.33 15.99
CA ASN A 29 -50.73 14.74 17.06
C ASN A 29 -49.98 15.37 18.26
N THR A 30 -50.69 16.24 18.99
CA THR A 30 -50.12 17.32 19.82
C THR A 30 -50.55 17.21 21.30
N ILE A 31 -49.59 17.35 22.23
CA ILE A 31 -49.63 17.97 23.61
C ILE A 31 -50.92 17.81 24.46
N PRO A 32 -50.83 17.36 25.74
CA PRO A 32 -51.00 18.32 26.85
C PRO A 32 -50.11 18.16 28.11
N ASP A 33 -49.85 19.31 28.76
CA ASP A 33 -49.11 19.54 30.00
C ASP A 33 -49.72 18.93 31.29
N LYS A 34 -48.91 18.79 32.36
CA LYS A 34 -49.00 19.60 33.62
C LYS A 34 -48.10 19.09 34.77
N VAL A 35 -47.98 19.96 35.81
CA VAL A 35 -47.39 19.75 37.16
C VAL A 35 -45.85 19.96 37.20
N LYS A 36 -45.23 20.82 38.04
CA LYS A 36 -45.71 21.83 39.03
C LYS A 36 -44.64 22.96 39.21
N LYS A 37 -45.04 24.15 39.69
CA LYS A 37 -44.12 25.24 40.14
C LYS A 37 -43.70 25.09 41.61
N LYS A 38 -42.56 25.67 42.01
CA LYS A 38 -42.41 26.36 43.31
C LYS A 38 -41.35 27.49 43.27
N TYR A 39 -41.61 28.53 44.06
CA TYR A 39 -40.87 29.81 44.13
C TYR A 39 -39.71 29.76 45.15
N PHE A 40 -38.66 30.58 44.99
CA PHE A 40 -38.49 31.88 45.70
C PHE A 40 -37.14 32.58 45.40
N SER A 41 -37.09 33.88 45.66
CA SER A 41 -35.90 34.75 45.55
C SER A 41 -35.04 34.76 46.82
N GLY A 42 -33.76 35.17 46.70
CA GLY A 42 -32.90 35.44 47.87
C GLY A 42 -31.46 35.82 47.49
N GLN A 43 -30.91 36.85 48.14
CA GLN A 43 -29.54 37.34 47.96
C GLN A 43 -28.50 36.48 48.72
N GLY A 44 -27.22 36.50 48.33
CA GLY A 44 -26.11 36.37 49.30
C GLY A 44 -24.81 35.66 48.89
N LYS A 45 -23.72 36.45 48.80
CA LYS A 45 -22.31 36.14 49.14
C LYS A 45 -21.57 34.94 48.48
N LEU A 46 -20.72 35.31 47.52
CA LEU A 46 -19.29 34.95 47.38
C LEU A 46 -18.71 33.81 48.26
N ARG A 47 -18.34 32.68 47.63
CA ARG A 47 -17.11 31.91 47.96
C ARG A 47 -16.49 31.30 46.70
N LYS A 48 -15.15 31.19 46.68
CA LYS A 48 -14.37 30.54 45.61
C LYS A 48 -14.59 29.01 45.64
N GLY A 49 -14.71 28.37 44.48
CA GLY A 49 -14.83 26.93 44.33
C GLY A 49 -14.41 26.48 42.91
N LEU A 50 -13.80 25.30 42.81
CA LEU A 50 -13.17 24.78 41.58
C LEU A 50 -14.18 24.64 40.42
N ARG A 51 -13.82 25.11 39.22
CA ARG A 51 -14.54 24.77 37.98
C ARG A 51 -14.11 23.39 37.49
N LEU A 52 -14.90 22.35 37.76
CA LEU A 52 -14.94 21.20 36.86
C LEU A 52 -15.58 21.65 35.54
N LYS A 53 -14.83 21.56 34.43
CA LYS A 53 -15.41 21.69 33.09
C LYS A 53 -16.11 20.37 32.76
N LYS A 54 -17.43 20.44 32.50
CA LYS A 54 -18.20 19.31 31.97
C LYS A 54 -17.66 18.94 30.58
N THR A 55 -17.58 17.65 30.29
CA THR A 55 -17.38 17.15 28.93
C THR A 55 -18.53 17.60 28.04
N VAL A 56 -18.20 18.13 26.87
CA VAL A 56 -19.17 18.43 25.81
C VAL A 56 -19.25 17.20 24.91
N SER A 57 -20.46 16.75 24.60
CA SER A 57 -20.68 15.61 23.70
C SER A 57 -20.22 15.96 22.30
N LEU A 58 -19.23 15.24 21.77
CA LEU A 58 -18.81 15.34 20.37
C LEU A 58 -19.70 14.45 19.50
N CYS A 59 -20.95 14.87 19.34
CA CYS A 59 -21.75 14.47 18.19
C CYS A 59 -21.70 15.63 17.18
N ASP A 60 -21.64 15.29 15.90
CA ASP A 60 -21.73 16.22 14.77
C ASP A 60 -20.50 17.15 14.56
N ILE A 61 -19.29 16.58 14.65
CA ILE A 61 -18.17 17.11 13.84
C ILE A 61 -18.47 16.72 12.38
N ASN A 62 -18.51 17.71 11.49
CA ASN A 62 -18.78 17.53 10.06
C ASN A 62 -17.71 16.64 9.41
N ILE A 63 -18.01 15.35 9.24
CA ILE A 63 -17.12 14.35 8.59
C ILE A 63 -16.68 14.85 7.20
N THR A 64 -17.58 15.52 6.48
CA THR A 64 -17.34 16.12 5.16
C THR A 64 -16.27 17.20 5.13
N GLN A 65 -16.00 17.93 6.22
CA GLN A 65 -14.95 18.95 6.23
C GLN A 65 -13.56 18.39 6.59
N MET A 66 -13.46 17.24 7.27
CA MET A 66 -12.17 16.60 7.49
C MET A 66 -11.63 15.90 6.23
N LEU A 67 -12.51 15.35 5.39
CA LEU A 67 -12.13 14.59 4.19
C LEU A 67 -11.53 15.44 3.05
N GLU A 68 -11.63 16.77 3.13
CA GLU A 68 -11.07 17.69 2.12
C GLU A 68 -9.67 18.23 2.50
N GLU A 69 -9.27 18.14 3.78
CA GLU A 69 -7.96 18.60 4.28
C GLU A 69 -6.87 17.48 4.31
N ASP A 70 -7.26 16.21 4.12
CA ASP A 70 -6.40 15.01 4.25
C ASP A 70 -5.23 14.91 3.25
N SER A 71 -5.14 15.81 2.26
CA SER A 71 -4.12 15.77 1.20
C SER A 71 -2.68 16.05 1.67
N ASN A 72 -2.47 16.45 2.92
CA ASN A 72 -1.14 16.81 3.47
C ASN A 72 -0.76 16.03 4.75
N HIS A 73 -1.54 15.02 5.14
CA HIS A 73 -1.15 14.09 6.21
C HIS A 73 -0.35 12.91 5.64
N GLY A 74 0.97 13.01 5.75
CA GLY A 74 1.91 11.99 5.24
C GLY A 74 1.58 10.60 5.77
N HIS A 75 1.44 9.64 4.85
CA HIS A 75 1.06 8.26 5.17
C HIS A 75 1.98 7.63 6.23
N LEU A 76 1.40 6.97 7.23
CA LEU A 76 2.16 6.19 8.21
C LEU A 76 2.77 4.92 7.58
N ILE A 77 3.92 4.50 8.10
CA ILE A 77 4.55 3.22 7.76
C ILE A 77 3.87 2.05 8.48
N GLY A 78 4.23 0.81 8.12
CA GLY A 78 3.48 -0.40 8.50
C GLY A 78 3.40 -0.73 10.00
N ASP A 79 4.27 -0.20 10.84
CA ASP A 79 4.22 -0.34 12.31
C ASP A 79 3.56 0.87 13.02
N PHE A 80 3.09 1.85 12.24
CA PHE A 80 2.50 3.12 12.67
C PHE A 80 3.45 4.05 13.45
N SER A 81 4.76 3.76 13.51
CA SER A 81 5.71 4.50 14.34
C SER A 81 6.14 5.86 13.76
N LYS A 82 6.17 5.99 12.43
CA LYS A 82 6.67 7.16 11.70
C LYS A 82 5.83 7.41 10.43
N VAL A 83 5.86 8.64 9.90
CA VAL A 83 5.42 8.92 8.52
C VAL A 83 6.43 8.36 7.50
N CYS A 84 5.97 8.05 6.29
CA CYS A 84 6.80 7.72 5.12
C CYS A 84 7.91 8.77 4.92
N ALA A 85 9.14 8.32 4.70
CA ALA A 85 10.28 9.18 4.39
C ALA A 85 10.33 9.58 2.90
N LEU A 86 9.82 8.73 2.01
CA LEU A 86 9.76 9.03 0.58
C LEU A 86 8.38 9.61 0.20
N PRO A 87 8.31 10.63 -0.68
CA PRO A 87 7.06 11.11 -1.26
C PRO A 87 6.32 9.99 -1.99
N THR A 88 5.05 9.76 -1.62
CA THR A 88 4.23 8.70 -2.21
C THR A 88 3.25 9.25 -3.25
N VAL A 89 3.02 8.48 -4.31
CA VAL A 89 2.02 8.76 -5.34
C VAL A 89 0.95 7.67 -5.42
N SER A 90 -0.15 7.97 -6.11
CA SER A 90 -1.19 6.99 -6.41
C SER A 90 -0.71 5.95 -7.43
N GLY A 91 -1.05 4.68 -7.23
CA GLY A 91 -0.80 3.59 -8.16
C GLY A 91 -1.96 2.60 -8.23
N LYS A 92 -1.76 1.46 -8.89
CA LYS A 92 -2.82 0.46 -9.18
C LYS A 92 -3.47 -0.11 -7.91
N HIS A 93 -2.65 -0.40 -6.89
CA HIS A 93 -3.05 -1.04 -5.65
C HIS A 93 -3.14 -0.01 -4.52
N GLN A 94 -4.35 0.36 -4.09
CA GLN A 94 -4.56 1.47 -3.12
C GLN A 94 -4.00 1.19 -1.72
N ASP A 95 -3.85 -0.09 -1.37
CA ASP A 95 -3.24 -0.56 -0.12
C ASP A 95 -1.71 -0.38 -0.09
N LEU A 96 -1.06 -0.29 -1.27
CA LEU A 96 0.38 -0.17 -1.40
C LEU A 96 0.82 1.29 -1.62
N LYS A 97 2.04 1.61 -1.17
CA LYS A 97 2.63 2.94 -1.37
C LYS A 97 3.54 2.93 -2.58
N TYR A 98 3.22 3.77 -3.56
CA TYR A 98 4.02 3.89 -4.77
C TYR A 98 4.95 5.10 -4.68
N VAL A 99 6.12 4.99 -5.32
CA VAL A 99 7.06 6.09 -5.56
C VAL A 99 7.27 6.22 -7.07
N ASP A 100 7.40 7.45 -7.58
CA ASP A 100 7.69 7.68 -9.01
C ASP A 100 9.20 7.50 -9.31
N PRO A 101 9.57 7.23 -10.59
CA PRO A 101 10.96 7.07 -11.02
C PRO A 101 11.92 8.15 -10.52
N GLU A 102 11.53 9.42 -10.57
CA GLU A 102 12.33 10.55 -10.06
C GLU A 102 12.72 10.40 -8.58
N THR A 103 11.80 9.89 -7.74
CA THR A 103 12.07 9.70 -6.30
C THR A 103 13.11 8.61 -6.07
N VAL A 104 13.10 7.55 -6.87
CA VAL A 104 14.11 6.48 -6.80
C VAL A 104 15.45 6.95 -7.38
N SER A 105 15.44 7.64 -8.51
CA SER A 105 16.63 8.23 -9.15
C SER A 105 17.38 9.16 -8.19
N ARG A 106 16.72 10.20 -7.67
CA ARG A 106 17.28 11.12 -6.66
C ARG A 106 17.81 10.39 -5.42
N PHE A 107 17.17 9.29 -5.04
CA PHE A 107 17.63 8.49 -3.90
C PHE A 107 18.94 7.74 -4.21
N LEU A 108 19.06 7.15 -5.40
CA LEU A 108 20.28 6.47 -5.85
C LEU A 108 21.46 7.46 -5.96
N GLU A 109 21.23 8.64 -6.55
CA GLU A 109 22.22 9.73 -6.58
C GLU A 109 22.65 10.15 -5.16
N MET A 110 21.70 10.29 -4.24
CA MET A 110 22.00 10.60 -2.84
C MET A 110 22.80 9.48 -2.17
N VAL A 111 22.54 8.21 -2.46
CA VAL A 111 23.33 7.07 -1.93
C VAL A 111 24.75 7.09 -2.48
N ALA A 112 24.96 7.37 -3.77
CA ALA A 112 26.30 7.56 -4.33
C ALA A 112 27.06 8.73 -3.64
N ALA A 113 26.37 9.82 -3.33
CA ALA A 113 26.92 10.93 -2.56
C ALA A 113 27.18 10.58 -1.07
N LEU A 114 26.33 9.76 -0.45
CA LEU A 114 26.50 9.22 0.92
C LEU A 114 27.75 8.34 1.02
N LEU A 115 27.94 7.43 0.07
CA LEU A 115 29.14 6.57 -0.02
C LEU A 115 30.42 7.38 -0.26
N SER A 116 30.29 8.55 -0.88
CA SER A 116 31.37 9.55 -0.99
C SER A 116 31.64 10.35 0.30
N GLY A 117 31.00 9.99 1.42
CA GLY A 117 31.17 10.61 2.74
C GLY A 117 30.50 11.97 2.92
N LYS A 118 29.63 12.41 2.00
CA LYS A 118 29.13 13.80 1.95
C LYS A 118 27.86 14.06 2.77
N PHE A 119 27.19 13.03 3.26
CA PHE A 119 25.95 13.16 4.05
C PHE A 119 25.88 12.10 5.17
N GLN A 120 25.03 12.34 6.17
CA GLN A 120 24.57 11.32 7.12
C GLN A 120 23.04 11.42 7.20
N GLY A 121 22.36 10.68 6.32
CA GLY A 121 20.91 10.80 6.10
C GLY A 121 20.02 10.07 7.11
N LEU A 122 18.71 10.35 6.99
CA LEU A 122 17.60 9.70 7.71
C LEU A 122 17.49 8.18 7.44
N ILE A 123 18.11 7.69 6.37
CA ILE A 123 18.00 6.31 5.89
C ILE A 123 19.40 5.69 5.95
N GLU A 124 19.52 4.57 6.64
CA GLU A 124 20.78 3.83 6.79
C GLU A 124 20.99 2.85 5.63
N LYS A 125 19.91 2.18 5.20
CA LYS A 125 19.94 1.20 4.11
C LYS A 125 18.72 1.33 3.23
N PHE A 126 18.92 1.08 1.95
CA PHE A 126 17.90 1.13 0.92
C PHE A 126 18.13 -0.03 -0.03
N TYR A 127 17.06 -0.74 -0.35
CA TYR A 127 17.10 -1.91 -1.22
C TYR A 127 16.12 -1.72 -2.38
N VAL A 128 16.64 -1.73 -3.61
CA VAL A 128 15.81 -1.88 -4.81
C VAL A 128 15.72 -3.37 -5.11
N ILE A 129 14.51 -3.93 -5.11
CA ILE A 129 14.27 -5.35 -5.35
C ILE A 129 13.59 -5.51 -6.72
N ASP A 130 14.33 -6.10 -7.64
CA ASP A 130 13.82 -6.44 -8.96
C ASP A 130 13.20 -7.84 -8.94
N CYS A 131 11.87 -7.88 -9.00
CA CYS A 131 11.09 -9.13 -9.03
C CYS A 131 10.84 -9.66 -10.45
N ARG A 132 11.60 -9.20 -11.45
CA ARG A 132 11.62 -9.81 -12.79
C ARG A 132 12.41 -11.12 -12.80
N TYR A 133 12.25 -11.93 -13.85
CA TYR A 133 13.06 -13.14 -14.00
C TYR A 133 14.53 -12.80 -14.31
N PRO A 134 15.48 -13.70 -14.01
CA PRO A 134 16.91 -13.41 -14.15
C PRO A 134 17.35 -12.92 -15.54
N TYR A 135 16.74 -13.41 -16.63
CA TYR A 135 17.09 -12.93 -17.99
C TYR A 135 16.65 -11.48 -18.25
N GLU A 136 15.52 -11.04 -17.70
CA GLU A 136 15.06 -9.64 -17.81
C GLU A 136 16.00 -8.70 -17.03
N TYR A 137 16.45 -9.13 -15.85
CA TYR A 137 17.39 -8.40 -14.99
C TYR A 137 18.79 -8.33 -15.63
N LEU A 138 19.32 -9.45 -16.12
CA LEU A 138 20.61 -9.51 -16.81
C LEU A 138 20.62 -8.71 -18.13
N GLY A 139 19.46 -8.60 -18.79
CA GLY A 139 19.24 -7.74 -19.94
C GLY A 139 19.06 -6.24 -19.62
N GLY A 140 19.33 -5.83 -18.37
CA GLY A 140 19.32 -4.45 -17.90
C GLY A 140 18.45 -4.27 -16.67
N HIS A 141 19.02 -3.74 -15.59
CA HIS A 141 18.36 -3.47 -14.30
C HIS A 141 18.85 -2.15 -13.69
N ILE A 142 18.14 -1.65 -12.67
CA ILE A 142 18.53 -0.44 -11.93
C ILE A 142 19.83 -0.72 -11.16
N GLN A 143 20.82 0.16 -11.26
CA GLN A 143 22.14 -0.05 -10.66
C GLN A 143 22.04 -0.32 -9.15
N GLY A 144 22.65 -1.43 -8.70
CA GLY A 144 22.62 -1.86 -7.30
C GLY A 144 21.32 -2.55 -6.85
N ALA A 145 20.35 -2.76 -7.75
CA ALA A 145 19.17 -3.57 -7.44
C ALA A 145 19.53 -5.05 -7.22
N LEU A 146 18.75 -5.73 -6.38
CA LEU A 146 18.89 -7.16 -6.11
C LEU A 146 17.79 -7.92 -6.84
N ASN A 147 18.15 -8.93 -7.63
CA ASN A 147 17.16 -9.81 -8.26
C ASN A 147 16.67 -10.87 -7.27
N LEU A 148 15.51 -10.64 -6.66
CA LEU A 148 14.81 -11.61 -5.80
C LEU A 148 13.42 -11.87 -6.42
N TYR A 149 13.32 -12.94 -7.21
CA TYR A 149 12.15 -13.21 -8.06
C TYR A 149 11.23 -14.31 -7.48
N SER A 150 11.70 -15.06 -6.48
CA SER A 150 10.91 -16.02 -5.71
C SER A 150 10.70 -15.58 -4.25
N GLN A 151 9.57 -15.99 -3.65
CA GLN A 151 9.24 -15.71 -2.25
C GLN A 151 10.28 -16.33 -1.29
N GLU A 152 10.81 -17.51 -1.64
CA GLU A 152 11.86 -18.20 -0.89
C GLU A 152 13.17 -17.38 -0.83
N GLU A 153 13.64 -16.83 -1.94
CA GLU A 153 14.83 -15.95 -1.97
C GLU A 153 14.59 -14.69 -1.12
N LEU A 154 13.40 -14.10 -1.21
CA LEU A 154 13.02 -12.90 -0.46
C LEU A 154 12.99 -13.15 1.05
N PHE A 155 12.40 -14.26 1.49
CA PHE A 155 12.41 -14.68 2.90
C PHE A 155 13.83 -14.99 3.38
N ASN A 156 14.62 -15.75 2.60
CA ASN A 156 16.00 -16.09 2.96
C ASN A 156 16.89 -14.85 3.09
N PHE A 157 16.69 -13.82 2.25
CA PHE A 157 17.46 -12.58 2.29
C PHE A 157 17.03 -11.67 3.45
N PHE A 158 15.73 -11.44 3.65
CA PHE A 158 15.22 -10.44 4.60
C PHE A 158 14.81 -10.99 5.96
N LEU A 159 14.21 -12.18 6.06
CA LEU A 159 13.55 -12.63 7.30
C LEU A 159 14.28 -13.76 8.04
N LYS A 160 15.08 -14.57 7.34
CA LYS A 160 15.92 -15.61 7.96
C LYS A 160 16.96 -15.07 8.95
N LYS A 161 17.47 -13.86 8.69
CA LYS A 161 18.27 -13.07 9.63
C LYS A 161 17.96 -11.59 9.40
N PRO A 162 16.99 -11.01 10.12
CA PRO A 162 16.55 -9.64 9.90
C PRO A 162 17.69 -8.61 9.98
N ILE A 163 17.65 -7.66 9.05
CA ILE A 163 18.61 -6.58 8.95
C ILE A 163 18.13 -5.49 9.91
N ILE A 164 18.82 -5.32 11.03
CA ILE A 164 18.53 -4.30 12.03
C ILE A 164 19.41 -3.07 11.74
N PRO A 165 18.89 -1.83 11.79
CA PRO A 165 19.70 -0.63 11.65
C PRO A 165 20.65 -0.48 12.85
N LEU A 166 21.87 0.00 12.60
CA LEU A 166 22.85 0.34 13.64
C LEU A 166 22.41 1.54 14.47
N ASP A 167 21.73 2.51 13.82
CA ASP A 167 21.13 3.68 14.45
C ASP A 167 19.59 3.56 14.40
N THR A 168 18.96 3.43 15.56
CA THR A 168 17.50 3.27 15.69
C THR A 168 16.69 4.49 15.24
N GLN A 169 17.33 5.66 15.07
CA GLN A 169 16.68 6.83 14.50
C GLN A 169 16.55 6.71 12.98
N LYS A 170 17.50 6.03 12.34
CA LYS A 170 17.51 5.81 10.90
C LYS A 170 16.55 4.71 10.46
N ARG A 171 16.36 4.64 9.15
CA ARG A 171 15.37 3.76 8.49
C ARG A 171 16.07 2.76 7.58
N ILE A 172 15.43 1.60 7.42
CA ILE A 172 15.68 0.66 6.32
C ILE A 172 14.46 0.72 5.41
N ILE A 173 14.68 0.96 4.13
CA ILE A 173 13.62 1.11 3.13
C ILE A 173 13.81 0.07 2.03
N ILE A 174 12.70 -0.52 1.57
CA ILE A 174 12.70 -1.49 0.48
C ILE A 174 11.73 -1.01 -0.61
N VAL A 175 12.23 -0.88 -1.84
CA VAL A 175 11.44 -0.52 -3.03
C VAL A 175 11.38 -1.74 -3.94
N PHE A 176 10.20 -2.31 -4.12
CA PHE A 176 9.95 -3.39 -5.05
C PHE A 176 9.60 -2.86 -6.44
N HIS A 177 10.04 -3.56 -7.47
CA HIS A 177 9.56 -3.34 -8.82
C HIS A 177 9.48 -4.63 -9.62
N CYS A 178 8.89 -4.54 -10.80
CA CYS A 178 9.18 -5.51 -11.86
C CYS A 178 9.21 -4.75 -13.20
N GLU A 179 8.82 -5.38 -14.31
CA GLU A 179 8.74 -4.75 -15.63
C GLU A 179 7.76 -3.57 -15.64
N PHE A 180 6.51 -3.79 -15.22
CA PHE A 180 5.45 -2.76 -15.16
C PHE A 180 4.98 -2.41 -13.72
N SER A 181 5.57 -3.04 -12.70
CA SER A 181 5.12 -2.99 -11.29
C SER A 181 3.62 -3.21 -11.03
N SER A 182 2.92 -3.93 -11.92
CA SER A 182 1.48 -4.23 -11.79
C SER A 182 1.20 -5.47 -10.94
N GLU A 183 1.98 -6.55 -11.13
CA GLU A 183 1.71 -7.88 -10.54
C GLU A 183 2.86 -8.39 -9.68
N ARG A 184 4.02 -8.70 -10.30
CA ARG A 184 5.14 -9.39 -9.63
C ARG A 184 5.70 -8.59 -8.43
N GLY A 185 6.04 -7.32 -8.62
CA GLY A 185 6.50 -6.43 -7.53
C GLY A 185 5.48 -6.30 -6.38
N PRO A 186 4.22 -5.90 -6.64
CA PRO A 186 3.16 -5.87 -5.64
C PRO A 186 2.94 -7.18 -4.89
N ARG A 187 3.00 -8.34 -5.58
CA ARG A 187 2.87 -9.67 -4.96
C ARG A 187 4.01 -9.94 -3.99
N MET A 188 5.26 -9.68 -4.39
CA MET A 188 6.44 -9.87 -3.54
C MET A 188 6.46 -8.92 -2.34
N CYS A 189 6.01 -7.68 -2.52
CA CYS A 189 5.85 -6.72 -1.42
C CYS A 189 4.82 -7.17 -0.38
N ARG A 190 3.70 -7.78 -0.81
CA ARG A 190 2.69 -8.34 0.11
C ARG A 190 3.21 -9.58 0.82
N SER A 191 3.82 -10.52 0.09
CA SER A 191 4.48 -11.72 0.65
C SER A 191 5.48 -11.38 1.76
N LEU A 192 6.40 -10.42 1.54
CA LEU A 192 7.33 -9.98 2.59
C LEU A 192 6.59 -9.43 3.82
N ARG A 193 5.52 -8.64 3.62
CA ARG A 193 4.75 -8.05 4.72
C ARG A 193 3.93 -9.09 5.49
N GLU A 194 3.39 -10.10 4.80
CA GLU A 194 2.62 -11.19 5.40
C GLU A 194 3.53 -12.06 6.28
N GLU A 195 4.74 -12.39 5.82
CA GLU A 195 5.72 -13.13 6.62
C GLU A 195 6.37 -12.28 7.73
N ASP A 196 6.65 -11.00 7.50
CA ASP A 196 7.12 -10.10 8.56
C ASP A 196 6.05 -9.94 9.68
N ARG A 197 4.76 -10.02 9.33
CA ARG A 197 3.65 -10.10 10.29
C ARG A 197 3.53 -11.47 10.97
N SER A 198 3.79 -12.58 10.27
CA SER A 198 3.70 -13.93 10.85
C SER A 198 4.75 -14.14 11.95
N LEU A 199 5.91 -13.48 11.82
CA LEU A 199 7.04 -13.56 12.73
C LEU A 199 7.02 -12.56 13.90
N ASN A 200 6.13 -11.56 13.90
CA ASN A 200 6.14 -10.45 14.87
C ASN A 200 4.82 -10.27 15.63
N GLN A 201 4.90 -9.80 16.88
CA GLN A 201 3.73 -9.34 17.62
C GLN A 201 3.27 -7.97 17.08
N TYR A 202 2.02 -7.89 16.62
CA TYR A 202 1.42 -6.66 16.13
C TYR A 202 1.51 -5.52 17.17
N PRO A 203 1.89 -4.27 16.80
CA PRO A 203 2.11 -3.78 15.43
C PRO A 203 3.56 -3.87 14.93
N ALA A 204 4.48 -4.54 15.62
CA ALA A 204 5.89 -4.59 15.23
C ALA A 204 6.12 -5.26 13.85
N LEU A 205 7.21 -4.87 13.21
CA LEU A 205 7.72 -5.33 11.91
C LEU A 205 9.24 -5.14 11.87
N TYR A 206 9.95 -5.99 11.14
CA TYR A 206 11.34 -5.72 10.75
C TYR A 206 11.43 -4.69 9.62
N TYR A 207 10.47 -4.71 8.68
CA TYR A 207 10.44 -3.87 7.50
C TYR A 207 9.11 -3.10 7.39
N PRO A 208 8.90 -2.07 8.25
CA PRO A 208 7.68 -1.28 8.24
C PRO A 208 7.53 -0.41 6.97
N GLU A 209 8.63 -0.04 6.32
CA GLU A 209 8.66 0.95 5.24
C GLU A 209 8.99 0.31 3.88
N LEU A 210 7.92 -0.06 3.16
CA LEU A 210 7.95 -0.74 1.87
C LEU A 210 7.26 0.12 0.80
N TYR A 211 7.81 0.14 -0.42
CA TYR A 211 7.27 0.87 -1.56
C TYR A 211 7.25 0.04 -2.84
N ILE A 212 6.46 0.48 -3.81
CA ILE A 212 6.48 0.00 -5.19
C ILE A 212 6.97 1.13 -6.12
N LEU A 213 7.98 0.89 -6.96
CA LEU A 213 8.33 1.81 -8.04
C LEU A 213 7.22 1.80 -9.09
N LYS A 214 6.51 2.91 -9.26
CA LYS A 214 5.46 3.10 -10.26
C LYS A 214 6.03 2.99 -11.67
N GLY A 215 5.27 2.40 -12.59
CA GLY A 215 5.70 2.12 -13.95
C GLY A 215 6.70 0.96 -14.08
N GLY A 216 7.47 0.67 -13.03
CA GLY A 216 8.48 -0.38 -13.03
C GLY A 216 9.70 -0.02 -13.88
N TYR A 217 10.49 -1.04 -14.23
CA TYR A 217 11.71 -0.84 -15.00
C TYR A 217 11.45 -0.29 -16.41
N ARG A 218 10.27 -0.60 -17.00
CA ARG A 218 9.89 -0.09 -18.32
C ARG A 218 9.81 1.44 -18.38
N ASP A 219 9.29 2.06 -17.33
CA ASP A 219 9.09 3.51 -17.29
C ASP A 219 10.33 4.21 -16.70
N PHE A 220 11.08 3.52 -15.83
CA PHE A 220 12.35 4.02 -15.27
C PHE A 220 13.48 4.09 -16.32
N PHE A 221 13.68 3.04 -17.12
CA PHE A 221 14.83 2.91 -18.03
C PHE A 221 14.93 4.03 -19.10
N PRO A 222 13.84 4.48 -19.75
CA PRO A 222 13.92 5.56 -20.74
C PRO A 222 14.22 6.94 -20.13
N GLU A 223 13.90 7.14 -18.85
CA GLU A 223 14.11 8.43 -18.15
C GLU A 223 15.48 8.52 -17.47
N TYR A 224 16.01 7.41 -16.94
CA TYR A 224 17.25 7.35 -16.14
C TYR A 224 18.19 6.24 -16.62
N MET A 225 18.44 6.19 -17.93
CA MET A 225 19.25 5.15 -18.58
C MET A 225 20.66 5.02 -17.98
N GLU A 226 21.24 6.14 -17.55
CA GLU A 226 22.54 6.23 -16.89
C GLU A 226 22.60 5.56 -15.51
N LEU A 227 21.45 5.34 -14.87
CA LEU A 227 21.30 4.61 -13.61
C LEU A 227 20.97 3.12 -13.81
N CYS A 228 21.18 2.58 -15.02
CA CYS A 228 20.89 1.19 -15.37
C CYS A 228 22.13 0.43 -15.89
N GLU A 229 22.22 -0.85 -15.54
CA GLU A 229 23.32 -1.74 -15.94
C GLU A 229 22.79 -3.12 -16.39
N PRO A 230 23.20 -3.64 -17.57
CA PRO A 230 23.59 -2.83 -18.74
C PRO A 230 22.52 -1.78 -19.10
N GLN A 231 22.91 -0.78 -19.90
CA GLN A 231 22.02 0.26 -20.42
C GLN A 231 21.09 -0.27 -21.54
N SER A 232 20.27 -1.26 -21.18
CA SER A 232 19.31 -1.90 -22.06
C SER A 232 18.03 -2.29 -21.31
N TYR A 233 17.05 -2.79 -22.05
CA TYR A 233 15.80 -3.29 -21.51
C TYR A 233 15.41 -4.60 -22.20
N CYS A 234 15.45 -5.70 -21.44
CA CYS A 234 14.89 -6.98 -21.85
C CYS A 234 13.47 -7.14 -21.28
N PRO A 235 12.42 -7.18 -22.13
CA PRO A 235 11.04 -7.44 -21.70
C PRO A 235 10.83 -8.91 -21.34
N MET A 236 9.77 -9.19 -20.56
CA MET A 236 9.42 -10.55 -20.14
C MET A 236 9.16 -11.49 -21.32
N HIS A 237 8.56 -10.99 -22.41
CA HIS A 237 8.24 -11.77 -23.61
C HIS A 237 9.23 -11.52 -24.76
N HIS A 238 10.52 -11.48 -24.45
CA HIS A 238 11.57 -11.43 -25.47
C HIS A 238 11.60 -12.71 -26.33
N GLN A 239 11.85 -12.59 -27.63
CA GLN A 239 11.77 -13.73 -28.56
C GLN A 239 12.81 -14.81 -28.24
N ASP A 240 14.00 -14.40 -27.83
CA ASP A 240 15.13 -15.29 -27.55
C ASP A 240 15.05 -16.02 -26.19
N HIS A 241 14.17 -15.57 -25.28
CA HIS A 241 14.10 -16.06 -23.89
C HIS A 241 12.83 -16.88 -23.56
N GLN A 242 12.18 -17.45 -24.58
CA GLN A 242 10.96 -18.26 -24.40
C GLN A 242 11.21 -19.50 -23.51
N THR A 243 12.40 -20.10 -23.59
CA THR A 243 12.75 -21.31 -22.83
C THR A 243 12.96 -20.99 -21.35
N GLU A 244 13.64 -19.89 -21.05
CA GLU A 244 13.89 -19.38 -19.71
C GLU A 244 12.59 -18.94 -19.04
N LEU A 245 11.71 -18.23 -19.78
CA LEU A 245 10.37 -17.87 -19.32
C LEU A 245 9.56 -19.10 -18.88
N LEU A 246 9.59 -20.19 -19.66
CA LEU A 246 8.92 -21.44 -19.30
C LEU A 246 9.54 -22.10 -18.08
N ARG A 247 10.87 -22.11 -17.97
CA ARG A 247 11.62 -22.66 -16.82
C ARG A 247 11.32 -21.90 -15.53
N CYS A 248 11.40 -20.58 -15.53
CA CYS A 248 11.11 -19.78 -14.34
C CYS A 248 9.65 -19.94 -13.90
N ARG A 249 8.70 -19.99 -14.84
CA ARG A 249 7.28 -20.26 -14.53
C ARG A 249 7.04 -21.64 -13.93
N SER A 250 7.78 -22.67 -14.35
CA SER A 250 7.63 -24.01 -13.75
C SER A 250 8.20 -24.05 -12.33
N GLN A 251 9.34 -23.38 -12.08
CA GLN A 251 9.94 -23.26 -10.75
C GLN A 251 9.02 -22.52 -9.76
N SER A 252 8.47 -21.35 -10.14
CA SER A 252 7.55 -20.61 -9.28
C SER A 252 6.30 -21.42 -8.90
N LYS A 253 5.78 -22.27 -9.81
CA LYS A 253 4.63 -23.14 -9.51
C LYS A 253 4.95 -24.25 -8.51
N VAL A 254 6.20 -24.74 -8.47
CA VAL A 254 6.65 -25.76 -7.52
C VAL A 254 6.91 -25.14 -6.13
N GLN A 255 7.20 -23.83 -6.06
CA GLN A 255 7.35 -23.10 -4.80
C GLN A 255 6.03 -22.54 -4.24
N GLU A 256 4.95 -22.48 -5.04
CA GLU A 256 3.64 -21.93 -4.67
C GLU A 256 2.56 -23.00 -4.39
N GLY A 257 2.90 -24.30 -4.45
CA GLY A 257 1.97 -25.44 -4.29
C GLY A 257 2.44 -26.48 -3.29
#